data_AF-L1IFF0-F1
#
_entry.id   AF-L1IFF0-F1
#
_cell.length_a   1.000
_cell.length_b   1.000
_cell.length_c   1.000
_cell.angle_alpha   90.00
_cell.angle_beta   90.00
_cell.angle_gamma   90.00
#
_symmetry.space_group_name_H-M   'P 1'
#
loop_
_entity.id
_entity.type
_entity.pdbx_description
1 polymer ?
#
loop_
_entity_poly.entity_id
_entity_poly.type
_entity_poly.pdbx_seq_one_letter_code
_entity_poly.pdbx_strand_id
1 'polypeptide(L)'
;MATRSTVLSCRRKLCFAPVARQIHESAKDETAKVVRQSKRKKKNGIDPFTPPPPPSDFPSWAYDKKDFFHYELVHQSKKSLARVGRIHTPHGIVNTPGFVSVGTNGALKAVDHRAADDAGCELMFMNTYHLLVQPGPELIDQMGGLHKFVGRDRPIITDSGGFQLFSLSYGSVEDELNMKSRSGRHGWTNTVMKVEEEGAWFRSYRDGRLIKLTPETTVQAQKAYRSLHSSFP
;
A
#
# COMPACT_ATOMS: atom_id res chain seq x y z
N MET A 1 -0.06 -8.70 -74.08
CA MET A 1 1.19 -8.93 -73.33
C MET A 1 1.25 -10.40 -72.95
N ALA A 2 2.33 -11.08 -73.37
CA ALA A 2 2.69 -12.46 -73.03
C ALA A 2 2.94 -12.59 -71.50
N THR A 3 2.94 -13.74 -70.80
CA THR A 3 3.62 -15.05 -70.99
C THR A 3 3.14 -16.00 -69.85
N ARG A 4 2.81 -17.28 -70.09
CA ARG A 4 3.54 -18.55 -69.73
C ARG A 4 3.99 -18.67 -68.25
N SER A 5 3.97 -19.79 -67.52
CA SER A 5 3.85 -21.23 -67.80
C SER A 5 3.81 -22.03 -66.47
N THR A 6 2.99 -23.09 -66.41
CA THR A 6 3.18 -24.47 -65.86
C THR A 6 4.36 -24.78 -64.91
N VAL A 7 4.24 -25.39 -63.71
CA VAL A 7 3.72 -26.71 -63.23
C VAL A 7 4.81 -27.80 -63.03
N LEU A 8 4.74 -28.46 -61.85
CA LEU A 8 5.19 -29.82 -61.43
C LEU A 8 6.64 -30.14 -60.96
N SER A 9 6.69 -30.70 -59.74
CA SER A 9 7.28 -31.99 -59.30
C SER A 9 8.72 -32.38 -59.69
N CYS A 10 9.55 -32.77 -58.72
CA CYS A 10 9.83 -34.19 -58.40
C CYS A 10 11.03 -34.35 -57.43
N ARG A 11 10.98 -35.42 -56.62
CA ARG A 11 11.96 -35.87 -55.63
C ARG A 11 13.32 -36.23 -56.24
N ARG A 12 14.40 -36.15 -55.43
CA ARG A 12 15.41 -37.22 -55.31
C ARG A 12 16.23 -37.10 -54.02
N LYS A 13 16.27 -38.20 -53.27
CA LYS A 13 17.22 -38.50 -52.19
C LYS A 13 18.59 -38.80 -52.80
N LEU A 14 19.68 -38.45 -52.12
CA LEU A 14 20.88 -39.29 -52.05
C LEU A 14 21.70 -38.95 -50.80
N CYS A 15 22.06 -40.02 -50.10
CA CYS A 15 22.76 -40.10 -48.83
C CYS A 15 24.23 -39.70 -48.96
N PHE A 16 24.85 -39.23 -47.86
CA PHE A 16 26.17 -39.65 -47.36
C PHE A 16 26.41 -38.99 -45.98
N ALA A 17 26.37 -39.79 -44.91
CA ALA A 17 27.12 -39.59 -43.66
C ALA A 17 28.40 -40.46 -43.77
N PRO A 18 29.46 -40.39 -42.93
CA PRO A 18 29.51 -39.89 -41.54
C PRO A 18 30.83 -39.14 -41.18
N VAL A 19 31.14 -39.00 -39.89
CA VAL A 19 32.41 -38.49 -39.27
C VAL A 19 32.46 -36.98 -38.98
N ALA A 20 31.67 -36.54 -37.98
CA ALA A 20 32.00 -35.41 -37.10
C ALA A 20 30.99 -35.27 -35.94
N ARG A 21 30.48 -36.39 -35.40
CA ARG A 21 29.43 -36.39 -34.37
C ARG A 21 29.82 -37.29 -33.20
N GLN A 22 30.98 -37.03 -32.59
CA GLN A 22 31.36 -37.77 -31.39
C GLN A 22 32.27 -37.04 -30.38
N ILE A 23 32.44 -35.72 -30.47
CA ILE A 23 33.24 -34.97 -29.48
C ILE A 23 32.47 -33.77 -28.87
N HIS A 24 31.24 -33.48 -29.33
CA HIS A 24 30.50 -32.30 -28.85
C HIS A 24 29.36 -32.57 -27.87
N GLU A 25 29.12 -33.83 -27.48
CA GLU A 25 27.97 -34.22 -26.66
C GLU A 25 28.29 -34.46 -25.18
N SER A 26 29.57 -34.64 -24.81
CA SER A 26 29.95 -34.94 -23.41
C SER A 26 30.35 -33.71 -22.57
N ALA A 27 30.44 -32.51 -23.15
CA ALA A 27 30.88 -31.30 -22.42
C ALA A 27 29.73 -30.35 -21.99
N LYS A 28 28.49 -30.61 -22.44
CA LYS A 28 27.31 -29.78 -22.09
C LYS A 28 26.54 -30.27 -20.86
N ASP A 29 26.78 -31.50 -20.40
CA ASP A 29 26.00 -32.11 -19.32
C ASP A 29 26.58 -31.88 -17.91
N GLU A 30 27.87 -31.59 -17.77
CA GLU A 30 28.49 -31.32 -16.46
C GLU A 30 28.35 -29.85 -16.03
N THR A 31 28.45 -28.89 -16.96
CA THR A 31 28.24 -27.46 -16.67
C THR A 31 26.77 -27.14 -16.35
N ALA A 32 25.82 -27.93 -16.88
CA ALA A 32 24.40 -27.81 -16.56
C ALA A 32 24.05 -28.30 -15.15
N LYS A 33 24.85 -29.20 -14.55
CA LYS A 33 24.61 -29.72 -13.19
C LYS A 33 25.11 -28.76 -12.10
N VAL A 34 26.24 -28.09 -12.30
CA VAL A 34 26.79 -27.13 -11.32
C VAL A 34 25.94 -25.85 -11.24
N VAL A 35 25.37 -25.39 -12.35
CA VAL A 35 24.46 -24.22 -12.37
C VAL A 35 23.05 -24.57 -11.85
N ARG A 36 22.68 -25.86 -11.78
CA ARG A 36 21.38 -26.30 -11.23
C ARG A 36 21.37 -26.42 -9.70
N GLN A 37 22.52 -26.52 -9.04
CA GLN A 37 22.60 -26.63 -7.57
C GLN A 37 22.66 -25.29 -6.83
N SER A 38 22.81 -24.15 -7.51
CA SER A 38 22.69 -22.81 -6.88
C SER A 38 21.27 -22.23 -6.94
N LYS A 39 20.28 -23.01 -7.41
CA LYS A 39 18.88 -22.58 -7.42
C LYS A 39 18.33 -22.48 -5.98
N ARG A 40 18.22 -21.23 -5.54
CA ARG A 40 17.30 -20.73 -4.52
C ARG A 40 17.53 -21.33 -3.12
N LYS A 41 18.36 -20.64 -2.32
CA LYS A 41 17.87 -20.28 -0.98
C LYS A 41 16.56 -19.53 -1.21
N LYS A 42 15.42 -20.22 -1.13
CA LYS A 42 14.12 -19.57 -0.96
C LYS A 42 14.29 -18.70 0.28
N LYS A 43 14.40 -17.37 0.09
CA LYS A 43 13.84 -16.46 1.10
C LYS A 43 12.45 -17.02 1.36
N ASN A 44 12.11 -17.26 2.63
CA ASN A 44 10.77 -17.66 3.05
C ASN A 44 9.81 -16.54 2.63
N GLY A 45 9.45 -16.53 1.36
CA GLY A 45 8.42 -15.68 0.79
C GLY A 45 7.13 -16.27 1.29
N ILE A 46 6.53 -15.61 2.26
CA ILE A 46 5.17 -15.87 2.68
C ILE A 46 4.34 -15.80 1.40
N ASP A 47 3.69 -16.91 1.03
CA ASP A 47 2.76 -16.90 -0.09
C ASP A 47 1.62 -15.93 0.28
N PRO A 48 1.41 -14.84 -0.49
CA PRO A 48 0.45 -13.79 -0.16
C PRO A 48 -1.00 -14.31 -0.14
N PHE A 49 -1.26 -15.51 -0.65
CA PHE A 49 -2.56 -16.16 -0.63
C PHE A 49 -2.72 -17.20 0.48
N THR A 50 -1.71 -17.38 1.33
CA THR A 50 -1.84 -18.22 2.52
C THR A 50 -2.90 -17.59 3.43
N PRO A 51 -3.99 -18.31 3.78
CA PRO A 51 -4.95 -17.77 4.72
C PRO A 51 -4.27 -17.48 6.05
N PRO A 52 -4.65 -16.40 6.76
CA PRO A 52 -4.11 -16.14 8.08
C PRO A 52 -4.43 -17.32 9.00
N PRO A 53 -3.58 -17.61 9.99
CA PRO A 53 -3.83 -18.68 10.95
C PRO A 53 -5.15 -18.41 11.70
N PRO A 54 -5.86 -19.46 12.14
CA PRO A 54 -7.08 -19.31 12.93
C PRO A 54 -6.80 -18.53 14.24
N PRO A 55 -7.81 -17.85 14.81
CA PRO A 55 -7.64 -17.09 16.06
C PRO A 55 -7.04 -17.90 17.22
N SER A 56 -7.23 -19.23 17.22
CA SER A 56 -6.67 -20.16 18.21
C SER A 56 -5.14 -20.23 18.21
N ASP A 57 -4.50 -19.90 17.10
CA ASP A 57 -3.04 -19.99 16.95
C ASP A 57 -2.34 -18.74 17.47
N PHE A 58 -3.10 -17.68 17.75
CA PHE A 58 -2.57 -16.49 18.38
C PHE A 58 -2.46 -16.70 19.89
N PRO A 59 -1.40 -16.19 20.55
CA PRO A 59 -1.30 -16.22 22.00
C PRO A 59 -2.55 -15.61 22.65
N SER A 60 -2.97 -16.13 23.81
CA SER A 60 -4.18 -15.65 24.50
C SER A 60 -4.14 -14.16 24.88
N TRP A 61 -2.94 -13.56 24.97
CA TRP A 61 -2.77 -12.12 25.21
C TRP A 61 -2.85 -11.27 23.93
N ALA A 62 -2.77 -11.87 22.75
CA ALA A 62 -2.68 -11.15 21.48
C ALA A 62 -4.02 -10.52 21.06
N TYR A 63 -5.13 -11.07 21.54
CA TYR A 63 -6.46 -10.52 21.28
C TYR A 63 -7.37 -10.69 22.48
N ASP A 64 -7.79 -9.56 23.03
CA ASP A 64 -8.88 -9.48 24.00
C ASP A 64 -10.06 -8.79 23.32
N LYS A 65 -11.19 -9.50 23.20
CA LYS A 65 -12.37 -8.97 22.51
C LYS A 65 -12.92 -7.80 23.32
N LYS A 66 -12.83 -6.60 22.76
CA LYS A 66 -13.44 -5.41 23.35
C LYS A 66 -14.87 -5.25 22.86
N ASP A 67 -15.80 -4.94 23.75
CA ASP A 67 -17.20 -4.74 23.39
C ASP A 67 -17.38 -3.56 22.43
N PHE A 68 -16.61 -2.49 22.64
CA PHE A 68 -16.71 -1.25 21.87
C PHE A 68 -15.93 -1.27 20.54
N PHE A 69 -15.00 -2.20 20.33
CA PHE A 69 -14.27 -2.36 19.07
C PHE A 69 -13.99 -3.83 18.77
N HIS A 70 -14.71 -4.40 17.80
CA HIS A 70 -14.53 -5.78 17.38
C HIS A 70 -14.97 -6.02 15.94
N TYR A 71 -14.45 -7.11 15.37
CA TYR A 71 -14.86 -7.58 14.04
C TYR A 71 -15.82 -8.76 14.17
N GLU A 72 -16.90 -8.71 13.40
CA GLU A 72 -17.89 -9.77 13.24
C GLU A 72 -17.82 -10.30 11.80
N LEU A 73 -17.53 -11.58 11.64
CA LEU A 73 -17.59 -12.25 10.34
C LEU A 73 -19.03 -12.70 10.07
N VAL A 74 -19.68 -12.12 9.06
CA VAL A 74 -21.06 -12.42 8.68
C VAL A 74 -21.11 -13.59 7.71
N HIS A 75 -20.23 -13.59 6.70
CA HIS A 75 -20.18 -14.66 5.70
C HIS A 75 -18.78 -14.82 5.12
N GLN A 76 -18.40 -16.06 4.83
CA GLN A 76 -17.20 -16.38 4.06
C GLN A 76 -17.58 -17.20 2.83
N SER A 77 -17.08 -16.80 1.68
CA SER A 77 -17.31 -17.50 0.42
C SER A 77 -16.72 -18.91 0.47
N LYS A 78 -17.47 -19.90 -0.02
CA LYS A 78 -16.97 -21.27 -0.20
C LYS A 78 -16.08 -21.43 -1.45
N LYS A 79 -16.09 -20.44 -2.35
CA LYS A 79 -15.41 -20.49 -3.65
C LYS A 79 -14.19 -19.55 -3.76
N SER A 80 -13.99 -18.68 -2.79
CA SER A 80 -12.93 -17.66 -2.79
C SER A 80 -12.58 -17.22 -1.37
N LEU A 81 -11.54 -16.39 -1.22
CA LEU A 81 -11.13 -15.79 0.06
C LEU A 81 -11.98 -14.58 0.48
N ALA A 82 -13.10 -14.32 -0.22
CA ALA A 82 -13.98 -13.20 0.06
C ALA A 82 -14.71 -13.37 1.39
N ARG A 83 -14.79 -12.27 2.15
CA ARG A 83 -15.42 -12.19 3.47
C ARG A 83 -16.35 -11.00 3.51
N VAL A 84 -17.52 -11.20 4.09
CA VAL A 84 -18.47 -10.15 4.46
C VAL A 84 -18.46 -10.07 5.97
N GLY A 85 -18.30 -8.88 6.52
CA GLY A 85 -18.27 -8.69 7.96
C GLY A 85 -18.64 -7.29 8.39
N ARG A 86 -18.60 -7.07 9.70
CA ARG A 86 -18.91 -5.78 10.33
C ARG A 86 -17.79 -5.43 11.30
N ILE A 87 -17.33 -4.19 11.24
CA ILE A 87 -16.43 -3.62 12.25
C ILE A 87 -17.30 -2.76 13.14
N HIS A 88 -17.47 -3.20 14.39
CA HIS A 88 -18.16 -2.44 15.42
C HIS A 88 -17.19 -1.43 15.99
N THR A 89 -17.61 -0.17 16.10
CA THR A 89 -16.82 0.91 16.68
C THR A 89 -17.69 1.76 17.59
N PRO A 90 -17.11 2.59 18.48
CA PRO A 90 -17.89 3.49 19.34
C PRO A 90 -18.76 4.48 18.56
N HIS A 91 -18.36 4.82 17.33
CA HIS A 91 -19.03 5.82 16.48
C HIS A 91 -19.91 5.20 15.39
N GLY A 92 -20.17 3.89 15.44
CA GLY A 92 -21.04 3.18 14.49
C GLY A 92 -20.41 1.92 13.90
N ILE A 93 -21.17 1.27 13.02
CA ILE A 93 -20.78 0.02 12.38
C ILE A 93 -20.28 0.31 10.96
N VAL A 94 -19.17 -0.34 10.57
CA VAL A 94 -18.65 -0.32 9.19
C VAL A 94 -18.83 -1.70 8.56
N ASN A 95 -19.58 -1.77 7.47
CA ASN A 95 -19.76 -3.00 6.69
C ASN A 95 -18.54 -3.24 5.79
N THR A 96 -18.11 -4.50 5.71
CA THR A 96 -16.99 -4.93 4.87
C THR A 96 -17.46 -5.96 3.85
N PRO A 97 -17.05 -5.88 2.56
CA PRO A 97 -16.18 -4.84 2.00
C PRO A 97 -16.91 -3.49 1.91
N GLY A 98 -16.21 -2.41 2.30
CA GLY A 98 -16.74 -1.05 2.33
C GLY A 98 -15.77 -0.08 1.66
N PHE A 99 -16.32 0.97 1.04
CA PHE A 99 -15.52 2.05 0.48
C PHE A 99 -15.18 3.07 1.56
N VAL A 100 -13.94 3.56 1.55
CA VAL A 100 -13.44 4.55 2.51
C VAL A 100 -13.22 5.88 1.79
N SER A 101 -13.92 6.92 2.23
CA SER A 101 -13.72 8.27 1.70
C SER A 101 -12.46 8.89 2.29
N VAL A 102 -11.70 9.63 1.48
CA VAL A 102 -10.43 10.25 1.92
C VAL A 102 -10.64 11.75 2.11
N GLY A 103 -10.50 12.19 3.35
CA GLY A 103 -10.51 13.59 3.74
C GLY A 103 -9.09 14.15 3.89
N THR A 104 -8.94 15.43 3.54
CA THR A 104 -7.71 16.20 3.67
C THR A 104 -8.00 17.43 4.50
N ASN A 105 -7.13 17.77 5.48
CA ASN A 105 -7.35 18.90 6.41
C ASN A 105 -8.71 18.83 7.14
N GLY A 106 -9.20 17.64 7.46
CA GLY A 106 -10.47 17.46 8.18
C GLY A 106 -11.72 17.63 7.33
N ALA A 107 -11.62 17.70 5.99
CA ALA A 107 -12.77 17.84 5.11
C ALA A 107 -12.72 16.88 3.92
N LEU A 108 -13.90 16.48 3.43
CA LEU A 108 -14.05 15.93 2.08
C LEU A 108 -14.09 17.09 1.09
N LYS A 109 -13.27 17.04 0.05
CA LYS A 109 -13.22 18.12 -0.94
C LYS A 109 -14.52 18.16 -1.73
N ALA A 110 -15.12 19.35 -1.79
CA ALA A 110 -16.35 19.64 -2.53
C ALA A 110 -17.63 18.89 -2.07
N VAL A 111 -17.58 18.19 -0.93
CA VAL A 111 -18.73 17.43 -0.41
C VAL A 111 -18.86 17.69 1.09
N ASP A 112 -20.06 18.09 1.52
CA ASP A 112 -20.38 18.22 2.94
C ASP A 112 -20.49 16.85 3.62
N HIS A 113 -20.16 16.78 4.91
CA HIS A 113 -20.22 15.53 5.66
C HIS A 113 -21.62 14.91 5.71
N ARG A 114 -22.68 15.72 5.77
CA ARG A 114 -24.06 15.22 5.74
C ARG A 114 -24.39 14.56 4.41
N ALA A 115 -24.00 15.20 3.31
CA ALA A 115 -24.20 14.65 1.98
C ALA A 115 -23.42 13.34 1.78
N ALA A 116 -22.19 13.26 2.30
CA ALA A 116 -21.42 12.02 2.29
C ALA A 116 -22.09 10.92 3.13
N ASP A 117 -22.63 11.28 4.29
CA ASP A 117 -23.32 10.36 5.19
C ASP A 117 -24.64 9.85 4.59
N ASP A 118 -25.38 10.69 3.87
CA ASP A 118 -26.60 10.34 3.11
C ASP A 118 -26.27 9.43 1.92
N ALA A 119 -25.10 9.62 1.30
CA ALA A 119 -24.59 8.76 0.24
C ALA A 119 -24.07 7.40 0.75
N GLY A 120 -24.19 7.11 2.05
CA GLY A 120 -23.77 5.85 2.65
C GLY A 120 -22.28 5.78 2.99
N CYS A 121 -21.61 6.92 3.17
CA CYS A 121 -20.25 6.92 3.69
C CYS A 121 -20.24 6.51 5.17
N GLU A 122 -19.84 5.27 5.43
CA GLU A 122 -19.71 4.74 6.77
C GLU A 122 -18.39 5.18 7.40
N LEU A 123 -17.27 4.93 6.70
CA LEU A 123 -15.92 5.19 7.21
C LEU A 123 -15.21 6.28 6.40
N MET A 124 -14.57 7.21 7.12
CA MET A 124 -13.71 8.23 6.53
C MET A 124 -12.27 8.06 6.99
N PHE A 125 -11.34 8.31 6.07
CA PHE A 125 -9.91 8.34 6.31
C PHE A 125 -9.42 9.78 6.30
N MET A 126 -8.73 10.20 7.35
CA MET A 126 -8.16 11.54 7.47
C MET A 126 -6.64 11.45 7.50
N ASN A 127 -6.01 12.19 6.59
CA ASN A 127 -4.55 12.15 6.46
C ASN A 127 -3.87 12.92 7.61
N THR A 128 -3.09 12.22 8.42
CA THR A 128 -2.36 12.77 9.57
C THR A 128 -1.32 13.81 9.15
N TYR A 129 -0.63 13.63 8.02
CA TYR A 129 0.36 14.62 7.54
C TYR A 129 -0.25 16.01 7.38
N HIS A 130 -1.44 16.05 6.80
CA HIS A 130 -2.15 17.30 6.55
C HIS A 130 -2.63 17.94 7.85
N LEU A 131 -3.21 17.14 8.76
CA LEU A 131 -3.65 17.60 10.08
C LEU A 131 -2.49 18.12 10.95
N LEU A 132 -1.30 17.52 10.85
CA LEU A 132 -0.09 17.96 11.55
C LEU A 132 0.39 19.33 11.07
N VAL A 133 0.32 19.59 9.77
CA VAL A 133 0.67 20.90 9.20
C VAL A 133 -0.37 21.94 9.53
N GLN A 134 -1.66 21.58 9.42
CA GLN A 134 -2.76 22.44 9.74
C GLN A 134 -4.04 21.62 9.97
N PRO A 135 -4.78 21.84 11.07
CA PRO A 135 -4.60 22.90 12.08
C PRO A 135 -3.52 22.65 13.14
N GLY A 136 -2.98 21.43 13.23
CA GLY A 136 -2.14 20.97 14.33
C GLY A 136 -2.92 20.13 15.35
N PRO A 137 -2.27 19.13 15.98
CA PRO A 137 -2.94 18.22 16.90
C PRO A 137 -3.42 18.87 18.20
N GLU A 138 -2.72 19.90 18.69
CA GLU A 138 -3.08 20.59 19.93
C GLU A 138 -4.43 21.30 19.80
N LEU A 139 -4.69 21.95 18.66
CA LEU A 139 -5.97 22.62 18.42
C LEU A 139 -7.12 21.60 18.33
N ILE A 140 -6.90 20.48 17.63
CA ILE A 140 -7.93 19.44 17.48
C ILE A 140 -8.28 18.84 18.84
N ASP A 141 -7.30 18.57 19.70
CA ASP A 141 -7.57 18.05 21.05
C ASP A 141 -8.34 19.08 21.90
N GLN A 142 -7.95 20.36 21.85
CA GLN A 142 -8.67 21.45 22.53
C GLN A 142 -10.12 21.58 22.07
N MET A 143 -10.40 21.32 20.78
CA MET A 143 -11.75 21.32 20.23
C MET A 143 -12.55 20.04 20.55
N GLY A 144 -11.97 19.11 21.32
CA GLY A 144 -12.63 17.88 21.77
C GLY A 144 -12.40 16.67 20.87
N GLY A 145 -11.40 16.71 20.00
CA GLY A 145 -11.03 15.65 19.07
C GLY A 145 -11.57 15.85 17.67
N LEU A 146 -11.16 14.97 16.75
CA LEU A 146 -11.37 15.11 15.31
C LEU A 146 -12.86 15.08 14.95
N HIS A 147 -13.66 14.24 15.60
CA HIS A 147 -15.11 14.17 15.40
C HIS A 147 -15.81 15.51 15.67
N LYS A 148 -15.43 16.20 16.76
CA LYS A 148 -15.97 17.51 17.12
C LYS A 148 -15.44 18.61 16.21
N PHE A 149 -14.16 18.56 15.87
CA PHE A 149 -13.53 19.50 14.94
C PHE A 149 -14.21 19.52 13.57
N VAL A 150 -14.48 18.34 12.99
CA VAL A 150 -15.11 18.23 11.65
C VAL A 150 -16.63 18.20 11.71
N GLY A 151 -17.23 18.09 12.90
CA GLY A 151 -18.68 18.01 13.09
C GLY A 151 -19.32 16.73 12.55
N ARG A 152 -18.59 15.60 12.59
CA ARG A 152 -19.08 14.29 12.11
C ARG A 152 -18.95 13.20 13.17
N ASP A 153 -20.09 12.59 13.52
CA ASP A 153 -20.19 11.52 14.52
C ASP A 153 -20.35 10.14 13.85
N ARG A 154 -19.39 9.80 13.00
CA ARG A 154 -19.28 8.51 12.32
C ARG A 154 -17.82 8.05 12.30
N PRO A 155 -17.53 6.76 12.07
CA PRO A 155 -16.17 6.23 12.14
C PRO A 155 -15.16 7.04 11.31
N ILE A 156 -14.04 7.40 11.94
CA ILE A 156 -12.90 8.07 11.31
C ILE A 156 -11.61 7.30 11.64
N ILE A 157 -10.87 6.89 10.61
CA ILE A 157 -9.50 6.40 10.73
C ILE A 157 -8.51 7.49 10.31
N THR A 158 -7.30 7.41 10.87
CA THR A 158 -6.17 8.25 10.52
C THR A 158 -4.98 7.37 10.18
N ASP A 159 -4.17 7.75 9.21
CA ASP A 159 -2.91 7.07 8.93
C ASP A 159 -1.76 7.59 9.78
N SER A 160 -0.56 7.06 9.54
CA SER A 160 0.66 7.54 10.19
C SER A 160 1.25 8.79 9.52
N GLY A 161 0.82 9.17 8.32
CA GLY A 161 1.38 10.29 7.56
C GLY A 161 2.70 9.97 6.83
N GLY A 162 3.33 8.83 7.12
CA GLY A 162 4.63 8.44 6.53
C GLY A 162 4.58 8.20 5.02
N PHE A 163 3.45 7.68 4.51
CA PHE A 163 3.25 7.51 3.06
C PHE A 163 3.27 8.86 2.32
N GLN A 164 2.67 9.89 2.91
CA GLN A 164 2.64 11.23 2.33
C GLN A 164 4.02 11.86 2.33
N LEU A 165 4.82 11.65 3.38
CA LEU A 165 6.21 12.09 3.40
C LEU A 165 7.03 11.44 2.30
N PHE A 166 6.91 10.12 2.13
CA PHE A 166 7.65 9.41 1.09
C PHE A 166 7.24 9.89 -0.31
N SER A 167 5.95 9.92 -0.63
CA SER A 167 5.46 10.33 -1.95
C SER A 167 5.80 11.78 -2.31
N LEU A 168 5.81 12.71 -1.34
CA LEU A 168 6.20 14.10 -1.57
C LEU A 168 7.73 14.30 -1.66
N SER A 169 8.53 13.34 -1.17
CA SER A 169 9.99 13.39 -1.26
C SER A 169 10.50 12.99 -2.63
N TYR A 170 9.88 11.97 -3.22
CA TYR A 170 10.47 11.26 -4.37
C TYR A 170 9.89 11.68 -5.72
N GLY A 171 8.89 12.56 -5.76
CA GLY A 171 8.24 12.93 -7.01
C GLY A 171 7.57 11.72 -7.66
N SER A 172 6.97 11.94 -8.83
CA SER A 172 6.26 10.95 -9.63
C SER A 172 7.01 9.61 -9.75
N VAL A 173 6.29 8.49 -9.78
CA VAL A 173 6.86 7.16 -10.09
C VAL A 173 7.58 7.16 -11.46
N GLU A 174 7.19 8.06 -12.37
CA GLU A 174 7.90 8.34 -13.62
C GLU A 174 9.35 8.86 -13.45
N ASP A 175 9.67 9.53 -12.34
CA ASP A 175 11.01 10.06 -12.06
C ASP A 175 11.97 9.01 -11.46
N GLU A 176 11.43 7.96 -10.81
CA GLU A 176 12.24 6.80 -10.35
C GLU A 176 12.83 6.01 -11.52
N LEU A 177 12.11 5.92 -12.65
CA LEU A 177 12.57 5.17 -13.83
C LEU A 177 13.63 5.92 -14.65
N ASN A 178 13.79 7.23 -14.46
CA ASN A 178 14.66 8.09 -15.28
C ASN A 178 15.88 8.67 -14.54
N MET A 179 16.32 8.09 -13.42
CA MET A 179 17.55 8.48 -12.71
C MET A 179 18.86 8.14 -13.45
N LYS A 180 18.92 8.33 -14.77
CA LYS A 180 20.16 8.46 -15.54
C LYS A 180 20.12 9.76 -16.32
N SER A 181 20.85 10.74 -15.80
CA SER A 181 21.26 11.98 -16.47
C SER A 181 20.23 13.11 -16.39
N ARG A 182 20.44 14.02 -15.42
CA ARG A 182 20.49 15.46 -15.69
C ARG A 182 20.91 16.25 -14.45
N SER A 183 22.18 16.64 -14.44
CA SER A 183 22.66 17.83 -13.77
C SER A 183 22.02 19.06 -14.43
N GLY A 184 21.12 19.75 -13.73
CA GLY A 184 20.55 21.00 -14.23
C GLY A 184 19.32 21.45 -13.45
N ARG A 185 19.46 22.56 -12.73
CA ARG A 185 18.42 23.28 -11.99
C ARG A 185 17.04 23.24 -12.66
N HIS A 186 16.00 22.81 -11.93
CA HIS A 186 14.66 23.39 -11.94
C HIS A 186 13.95 23.06 -10.61
N GLY A 187 13.33 24.07 -10.00
CA GLY A 187 12.78 23.99 -8.65
C GLY A 187 11.50 23.18 -8.60
N TRP A 188 11.47 22.19 -7.70
CA TRP A 188 10.26 21.66 -7.10
C TRP A 188 10.62 21.09 -5.71
N THR A 189 9.69 21.19 -4.78
CA THR A 189 9.91 21.38 -3.34
C THR A 189 10.70 20.27 -2.65
N ASN A 190 11.83 20.65 -2.04
CA ASN A 190 12.64 19.85 -1.10
C ASN A 190 11.86 19.66 0.23
N THR A 191 10.69 19.01 0.17
CA THR A 191 9.74 18.92 1.28
C THR A 191 10.27 18.02 2.38
N VAL A 192 11.06 17.00 2.05
CA VAL A 192 11.72 16.14 3.05
C VAL A 192 13.21 16.41 3.05
N MET A 193 13.71 16.71 4.24
CA MET A 193 15.05 17.23 4.44
C MET A 193 16.02 16.16 4.90
N LYS A 194 15.55 15.21 5.72
CA LYS A 194 16.38 14.16 6.31
C LYS A 194 15.52 13.00 6.79
N VAL A 195 15.90 11.78 6.44
CA VAL A 195 15.33 10.55 6.98
C VAL A 195 16.40 9.89 7.84
N GLU A 196 16.10 9.69 9.11
CA GLU A 196 16.94 9.03 10.11
C GLU A 196 16.21 7.81 10.66
N GLU A 197 16.92 6.95 11.39
CA GLU A 197 16.32 5.77 12.04
C GLU A 197 15.22 6.17 13.05
N GLU A 198 15.37 7.32 13.71
CA GLU A 198 14.40 7.85 14.67
C GLU A 198 13.19 8.54 14.03
N GLY A 199 13.20 8.81 12.72
CA GLY A 199 12.10 9.48 12.03
C GLY A 199 12.51 10.36 10.85
N ALA A 200 11.53 11.08 10.32
CA ALA A 200 11.69 11.91 9.13
C ALA A 200 11.43 13.39 9.42
N TRP A 201 12.36 14.26 9.03
CA TRP A 201 12.18 15.70 9.06
C TRP A 201 11.62 16.19 7.74
N PHE A 202 10.53 16.94 7.82
CA PHE A 202 9.92 17.55 6.66
C PHE A 202 9.60 19.02 6.90
N ARG A 203 9.49 19.75 5.81
CA ARG A 203 9.13 21.15 5.77
C ARG A 203 7.64 21.26 5.48
N SER A 204 6.92 22.00 6.32
CA SER A 204 5.53 22.35 6.09
C SER A 204 5.39 23.08 4.75
N TYR A 205 4.48 22.59 3.91
CA TYR A 205 4.16 23.20 2.63
C TYR A 205 3.39 24.53 2.76
N ARG A 206 2.92 24.86 3.97
CA ARG A 206 2.13 26.06 4.24
C ARG A 206 2.99 27.25 4.67
N ASP A 207 3.88 27.04 5.63
CA ASP A 207 4.65 28.11 6.29
C ASP A 207 6.17 27.85 6.29
N GLY A 208 6.61 26.70 5.80
CA GLY A 208 8.02 26.35 5.75
C GLY A 208 8.61 25.92 7.09
N ARG A 209 7.82 25.72 8.15
CA ARG A 209 8.28 25.22 9.46
C ARG A 209 8.81 23.79 9.32
N LEU A 210 9.85 23.47 10.08
CA LEU A 210 10.38 22.11 10.19
C LEU A 210 9.57 21.31 11.21
N ILE A 211 9.09 20.14 10.80
CA ILE A 211 8.31 19.20 11.60
C ILE A 211 9.03 17.84 11.56
N LYS A 212 9.26 17.23 12.73
CA LYS A 212 9.79 15.87 12.85
C LYS A 212 8.61 14.91 12.98
N LEU A 213 8.55 13.91 12.11
CA LEU A 213 7.61 12.79 12.22
C LEU A 213 8.37 11.57 12.75
N THR A 214 8.05 11.15 13.97
CA THR A 214 8.51 9.89 14.57
C THR A 214 7.31 8.98 14.84
N PRO A 215 7.52 7.67 15.11
CA PRO A 215 6.45 6.79 15.54
C PRO A 215 5.69 7.33 16.77
N GLU A 216 6.42 7.88 17.74
CA GLU A 216 5.89 8.43 18.99
C GLU A 216 5.05 9.68 18.73
N THR A 217 5.56 10.64 17.95
CA THR A 217 4.82 11.87 17.65
C THR A 217 3.56 11.57 16.85
N THR A 218 3.61 10.57 15.97
CA THR A 218 2.46 10.13 15.19
C THR A 218 1.38 9.54 16.09
N VAL A 219 1.75 8.63 16.99
CA VAL A 219 0.81 8.04 17.96
C VAL A 219 0.24 9.11 18.89
N GLN A 220 1.05 10.07 19.34
CA GLN A 220 0.58 11.20 20.15
C GLN A 220 -0.42 12.09 19.39
N ALA A 221 -0.15 12.42 18.13
CA ALA A 221 -1.08 13.17 17.30
C ALA A 221 -2.38 12.41 17.07
N GLN A 222 -2.30 11.12 16.76
CA GLN A 222 -3.49 10.26 16.63
C GLN A 222 -4.27 10.20 17.95
N LYS A 223 -3.60 10.17 19.11
CA LYS A 223 -4.23 10.30 20.43
C LYS A 223 -5.00 11.60 20.60
N ALA A 224 -4.37 12.73 20.27
CA ALA A 224 -5.03 14.04 20.26
C ALA A 224 -6.27 14.07 19.35
N TYR A 225 -6.23 13.36 18.21
CA TYR A 225 -7.37 13.28 17.30
C TYR A 225 -8.54 12.46 17.84
N ARG A 226 -8.33 11.54 18.80
CA ARG A 226 -9.35 10.60 19.30
C ARG A 226 -10.04 9.80 18.17
N SER A 227 -9.32 9.56 17.07
CA SER A 227 -9.77 8.72 15.96
C SER A 227 -9.77 7.24 16.39
N LEU A 228 -10.21 6.31 15.54
CA LEU A 228 -10.31 4.88 15.89
C LEU A 228 -9.01 4.24 16.44
N HIS A 229 -7.84 4.83 16.20
CA HIS A 229 -6.57 4.37 16.78
C HIS A 229 -6.37 4.77 18.25
N SER A 230 -7.18 5.71 18.74
CA SER A 230 -7.04 6.36 20.05
C SER A 230 -8.37 6.60 20.76
N SER A 231 -9.49 6.06 20.26
CA SER A 231 -10.76 5.93 20.97
C SER A 231 -10.67 4.90 22.10
N PHE A 232 -9.58 4.93 22.86
CA PHE A 232 -9.32 4.09 24.01
C PHE A 232 -9.15 5.01 25.23
N PRO A 233 -9.75 4.71 26.38
CA PRO A 233 -9.62 5.50 27.60
C PRO A 233 -8.16 5.62 28.09
#